data_AF-A0A800DS63-F1
#
_entry.id   AF-A0A800DS63-F1
#
_cell.length_a   1.000
_cell.length_b   1.000
_cell.length_c   1.000
_cell.angle_alpha   90.00
_cell.angle_beta   90.00
_cell.angle_gamma   90.00
#
_symmetry.space_group_name_H-M   'P 1'
#
loop_
_entity.id
_entity.type
_entity.pdbx_description
1 polymer ?
#
loop_
_entity_poly.entity_id
_entity_poly.type
_entity_poly.pdbx_seq_one_letter_code
_entity_poly.pdbx_strand_id
1 'polypeptide(L)'
;MLFRRKKTESTLQLNVDEINDLIRSNLEYAEQCSREGNVSGMEMALEVAAENAQKIGRRLKSKHISEIKLMGYEHGVESLKARIKSLEEEGKSVEAQRLRMLLETYSNEAELLRYALR
;
A
#
# COMPACT_ATOMS: atom_id res chain seq x y z
N MET A 1 -40.69 -1.33 32.92
CA MET A 1 -39.82 -2.44 32.50
C MET A 1 -39.02 -2.00 31.29
N LEU A 2 -37.71 -1.79 31.42
CA LEU A 2 -36.84 -1.41 30.29
C LEU A 2 -35.89 -2.57 30.01
N PHE A 3 -36.18 -3.34 28.96
CA PHE A 3 -35.31 -4.38 28.45
C PHE A 3 -34.08 -3.73 27.80
N ARG A 4 -32.97 -3.65 28.54
CA ARG A 4 -31.64 -3.42 27.96
C ARG A 4 -31.25 -4.68 27.17
N ARG A 5 -31.49 -4.68 25.86
CA ARG A 5 -30.81 -5.60 24.95
C ARG A 5 -29.30 -5.31 25.03
N LYS A 6 -28.53 -6.21 25.66
CA LYS A 6 -27.08 -6.30 25.41
C LYS A 6 -26.94 -6.66 23.92
N LYS A 7 -26.52 -5.69 23.11
CA LYS A 7 -25.94 -6.01 21.80
C LYS A 7 -24.64 -6.76 22.09
N THR A 8 -24.68 -8.08 21.99
CA THR A 8 -23.47 -8.87 21.80
C THR A 8 -22.94 -8.49 20.43
N GLU A 9 -22.09 -7.46 20.37
CA GLU A 9 -21.12 -7.34 19.29
C GLU A 9 -20.22 -8.56 19.40
N SER A 10 -20.61 -9.64 18.74
CA SER A 10 -19.64 -10.65 18.33
C SER A 10 -18.84 -10.02 17.19
N THR A 11 -17.95 -9.10 17.53
CA THR A 11 -16.73 -8.98 16.75
C THR A 11 -16.12 -10.37 16.80
N LEU A 12 -16.22 -11.11 15.69
CA LEU A 12 -15.46 -12.33 15.50
C LEU A 12 -14.00 -11.95 15.77
N GLN A 13 -13.54 -12.21 16.98
CA GLN A 13 -12.16 -12.01 17.36
C GLN A 13 -11.40 -13.10 16.62
N LEU A 14 -10.81 -12.71 15.50
CA LEU A 14 -9.92 -13.58 14.75
C LEU A 14 -8.86 -14.10 15.72
N ASN A 15 -8.60 -15.39 15.65
CA ASN A 15 -7.53 -15.98 16.44
C ASN A 15 -6.17 -15.55 15.87
N VAL A 16 -5.10 -15.82 16.63
CA VAL A 16 -3.74 -15.40 16.24
C VAL A 16 -3.31 -16.00 14.89
N ASP A 17 -3.75 -17.23 14.58
CA ASP A 17 -3.41 -17.90 13.33
C ASP A 17 -4.12 -17.25 12.13
N GLU A 18 -5.40 -16.94 12.26
CA GLU A 18 -6.19 -16.20 11.26
C GLU A 18 -5.60 -14.80 11.01
N ILE A 19 -5.14 -14.11 12.07
CA ILE A 19 -4.46 -12.82 11.93
C ILE A 19 -3.12 -12.98 11.21
N ASN A 20 -2.35 -14.03 11.51
CA ASN A 20 -1.09 -14.30 10.81
C ASN A 20 -1.32 -14.60 9.32
N ASP A 21 -2.39 -15.33 8.98
CA ASP A 21 -2.77 -15.60 7.60
C ASP A 21 -3.17 -14.31 6.86
N LEU A 22 -3.90 -13.41 7.52
CA LEU A 22 -4.22 -12.09 6.96
C LEU A 22 -2.97 -11.24 6.74
N ILE A 23 -2.03 -11.23 7.68
CA ILE A 23 -0.76 -10.51 7.52
C ILE A 23 -0.01 -11.03 6.30
N ARG A 24 0.13 -12.36 6.17
CA ARG A 24 0.82 -12.98 5.03
C ARG A 24 0.14 -12.63 3.70
N SER A 25 -1.19 -12.81 3.62
CA SER A 25 -1.97 -12.52 2.41
C SER A 25 -1.84 -11.06 1.98
N ASN A 26 -1.88 -10.11 2.93
CA ASN A 26 -1.70 -8.69 2.60
C ASN A 26 -0.27 -8.35 2.16
N LEU A 27 0.76 -9.01 2.71
CA LEU A 27 2.13 -8.83 2.24
C LEU A 27 2.30 -9.37 0.81
N GLU A 28 1.75 -10.55 0.51
CA GLU A 28 1.75 -11.13 -0.83
C GLU A 28 1.01 -10.23 -1.84
N TYR A 29 -0.14 -9.69 -1.43
CA TYR A 29 -0.90 -8.74 -2.25
C TYR A 29 -0.16 -7.41 -2.46
N ALA A 30 0.53 -6.91 -1.43
CA ALA A 30 1.37 -5.73 -1.54
C ALA A 30 2.52 -5.93 -2.53
N GLU A 31 3.19 -7.10 -2.50
CA GLU A 31 4.22 -7.46 -3.47
C GLU A 31 3.68 -7.56 -4.90
N GLN A 32 2.47 -8.09 -5.08
CA GLN A 32 1.83 -8.13 -6.39
C GLN A 32 1.57 -6.71 -6.90
N CYS A 33 0.94 -5.87 -6.06
CA CYS A 33 0.67 -4.48 -6.40
C CYS A 33 1.95 -3.68 -6.69
N SER A 34 3.04 -3.94 -5.96
CA SER A 34 4.32 -3.28 -6.20
C SER A 34 4.90 -3.65 -7.57
N ARG A 35 4.82 -4.92 -7.97
CA ARG A 35 5.26 -5.37 -9.30
C ARG A 35 4.42 -4.76 -10.42
N GLU A 36 3.13 -4.55 -10.19
CA GLU A 36 2.22 -3.94 -11.16
C GLU A 36 2.30 -2.39 -11.19
N GLY A 37 3.06 -1.77 -10.29
CA GLY A 37 3.11 -0.31 -10.14
C GLY A 37 1.83 0.30 -9.53
N ASN A 38 0.97 -0.52 -8.93
CA ASN A 38 -0.22 -0.09 -8.20
C ASN A 38 0.15 0.36 -6.78
N VAL A 39 0.74 1.55 -6.66
CA VAL A 39 1.22 2.12 -5.39
C VAL A 39 0.10 2.26 -4.36
N SER A 40 -1.11 2.67 -4.76
CA SER A 40 -2.22 2.82 -3.81
C SER A 40 -2.66 1.47 -3.23
N GLY A 41 -2.73 0.42 -4.05
CA GLY A 41 -3.07 -0.93 -3.60
C GLY A 41 -2.00 -1.49 -2.68
N MET A 42 -0.73 -1.26 -3.03
CA MET A 42 0.42 -1.66 -2.21
C MET A 42 0.39 -0.99 -0.83
N GLU A 43 0.28 0.34 -0.77
CA GLU A 43 0.29 1.09 0.50
C GLU A 43 -0.85 0.66 1.43
N MET A 44 -2.06 0.51 0.88
CA MET A 44 -3.23 0.04 1.63
C MET A 44 -3.01 -1.37 2.19
N ALA A 45 -2.46 -2.28 1.38
CA ALA A 45 -2.19 -3.65 1.81
C ALA A 45 -1.13 -3.70 2.93
N LEU A 46 -0.06 -2.89 2.82
CA LEU A 46 0.97 -2.79 3.86
C LEU A 46 0.42 -2.20 5.16
N GLU A 47 -0.48 -1.21 5.09
CA GLU A 47 -1.16 -0.64 6.25
C GLU A 47 -2.02 -1.70 6.96
N VAL A 48 -2.85 -2.44 6.22
CA VAL A 48 -3.67 -3.53 6.78
C VAL A 48 -2.81 -4.63 7.40
N ALA A 49 -1.69 -4.98 6.77
CA ALA A 49 -0.74 -5.95 7.35
C ALA A 49 -0.13 -5.42 8.66
N ALA A 50 0.23 -4.14 8.71
CA ALA A 50 0.82 -3.51 9.89
C ALA A 50 -0.18 -3.42 11.05
N GLU A 51 -1.43 -3.03 10.79
CA GLU A 51 -2.50 -3.00 11.79
C GLU A 51 -2.74 -4.40 12.38
N ASN A 52 -2.82 -5.43 11.54
CA ASN A 52 -3.00 -6.80 12.01
C ASN A 52 -1.80 -7.32 12.78
N ALA A 53 -0.57 -6.96 12.39
CA ALA A 53 0.62 -7.29 13.16
C ALA A 53 0.60 -6.64 14.56
N GLN A 54 0.18 -5.38 14.65
CA GLN A 54 0.04 -4.68 15.93
C GLN A 54 -0.98 -5.35 16.86
N LYS A 55 -2.11 -5.85 16.33
CA LYS A 55 -3.13 -6.56 17.12
C LYS A 55 -2.60 -7.80 17.85
N ILE A 56 -1.58 -8.45 17.30
CA ILE A 56 -0.92 -9.64 17.90
C ILE A 56 0.44 -9.32 18.53
N GLY A 57 0.78 -8.04 18.73
CA GLY A 57 2.04 -7.62 19.35
C GLY A 57 3.29 -7.87 18.49
N ARG A 58 3.13 -8.06 17.18
CA ARG A 58 4.21 -8.31 16.23
C ARG A 58 4.59 -7.03 15.49
N ARG A 59 5.87 -6.92 15.12
CA ARG A 59 6.35 -5.90 14.17
C ARG A 59 6.70 -6.54 12.84
N LEU A 60 6.32 -5.89 11.74
CA LEU A 60 6.77 -6.27 10.40
C LEU A 60 8.24 -5.90 10.23
N LYS A 61 8.95 -6.66 9.39
CA LYS A 61 10.37 -6.42 9.11
C LYS A 61 10.50 -5.14 8.28
N SER A 62 10.95 -4.06 8.90
CA SER A 62 11.06 -2.73 8.24
C SER A 62 11.80 -2.78 6.91
N LYS A 63 12.93 -3.51 6.82
CA LYS A 63 13.67 -3.66 5.57
C LYS A 63 12.82 -4.24 4.43
N HIS A 64 12.07 -5.31 4.70
CA HIS A 64 11.23 -5.97 3.70
C HIS A 64 10.09 -5.05 3.23
N ILE A 65 9.48 -4.29 4.15
CA ILE A 65 8.45 -3.30 3.81
C ILE A 65 9.05 -2.19 2.92
N SER A 66 10.24 -1.71 3.25
CA SER A 66 10.95 -0.71 2.44
C SER A 66 11.31 -1.22 1.04
N GLU A 67 11.70 -2.49 0.90
CA GLU A 67 11.97 -3.12 -0.39
C GLU A 67 10.71 -3.22 -1.27
N ILE A 68 9.57 -3.63 -0.68
CA ILE A 68 8.27 -3.66 -1.38
C ILE A 68 7.88 -2.24 -1.85
N LYS A 69 7.95 -1.27 -0.93
CA LYS A 69 7.63 0.13 -1.23
C LYS A 69 8.52 0.69 -2.34
N LEU A 70 9.83 0.47 -2.25
CA LEU A 70 10.77 0.94 -3.26
C LEU A 70 10.40 0.41 -4.65
N MET A 71 10.18 -0.89 -4.78
CA MET A 71 9.75 -1.51 -6.03
C MET A 71 8.45 -0.90 -6.55
N GLY A 72 7.45 -0.73 -5.67
CA GLY A 72 6.16 -0.17 -6.06
C GLY A 72 6.24 1.27 -6.53
N TYR A 73 7.00 2.12 -5.84
CA TYR A 73 7.22 3.49 -6.29
C TYR A 73 7.99 3.56 -7.61
N GLU A 74 9.01 2.73 -7.81
CA GLU A 74 9.77 2.69 -9.07
C GLU A 74 8.88 2.28 -10.25
N HIS A 75 8.11 1.20 -10.12
CA HIS A 75 7.18 0.77 -11.18
C HIS A 75 6.00 1.74 -11.34
N GLY A 76 5.55 2.37 -10.25
CA GLY A 76 4.53 3.42 -10.28
C GLY A 76 5.00 4.66 -11.04
N VAL A 77 6.27 5.05 -10.88
CA VAL A 77 6.90 6.14 -11.65
C VAL A 77 6.91 5.80 -13.14
N GLU A 78 7.28 4.59 -13.52
CA GLU A 78 7.28 4.15 -14.92
C GLU A 78 5.86 4.17 -15.52
N SER A 79 4.89 3.62 -14.78
CA SER A 79 3.48 3.59 -15.16
C SER A 79 2.90 4.99 -15.35
N LEU A 80 3.21 5.91 -14.43
CA LEU A 80 2.77 7.31 -14.52
C LEU A 80 3.43 8.03 -15.70
N LYS A 81 4.72 7.83 -15.97
CA LYS A 81 5.39 8.42 -17.14
C LYS A 81 4.70 7.99 -18.44
N ALA A 82 4.41 6.69 -18.58
CA ALA A 82 3.72 6.17 -19.74
C ALA A 82 2.31 6.79 -19.89
N ARG A 83 1.56 6.90 -18.78
CA ARG A 83 0.22 7.47 -18.81
C ARG A 83 0.21 8.98 -19.10
N ILE A 84 1.14 9.73 -18.52
CA ILE A 84 1.31 11.17 -18.78
C ILE A 84 1.56 11.39 -20.27
N LYS A 85 2.49 10.63 -20.86
CA LYS A 85 2.79 10.73 -22.30
C LYS A 85 1.54 10.47 -23.16
N SER A 86 0.79 9.41 -22.85
CA SER A 86 -0.48 9.10 -23.54
C SER A 86 -1.52 10.22 -23.39
N LEU A 87 -1.65 10.84 -22.21
CA LEU A 87 -2.56 11.97 -22.01
C LEU A 87 -2.15 13.21 -22.80
N GLU A 88 -0.84 13.47 -22.92
CA GLU A 88 -0.32 14.58 -23.73
C GLU A 88 -0.61 14.38 -25.22
N GLU A 89 -0.42 13.15 -25.73
CA GLU A 89 -0.78 12.76 -27.09
C GLU A 89 -2.29 12.87 -27.35
N GLU A 90 -3.12 12.59 -26.34
CA GLU A 90 -4.59 12.76 -26.37
C GLU A 90 -5.04 14.24 -26.23
N GLY A 91 -4.12 15.19 -26.02
CA GLY A 91 -4.43 16.61 -25.79
C GLY A 91 -4.99 16.94 -24.39
N LYS A 92 -4.95 15.97 -23.46
CA LYS A 92 -5.44 16.09 -22.07
C LYS A 92 -4.36 16.66 -21.14
N SER A 93 -3.94 17.89 -21.44
CA SER A 93 -2.83 18.57 -20.76
C SER A 93 -3.08 18.80 -19.26
N VAL A 94 -4.32 19.07 -18.84
CA VAL A 94 -4.67 19.30 -17.43
C VAL A 94 -4.52 18.02 -16.61
N GLU A 95 -5.01 16.89 -17.14
CA GLU A 95 -4.89 15.58 -16.52
C GLU A 95 -3.43 15.12 -16.46
N ALA A 96 -2.67 15.32 -17.54
CA ALA A 96 -1.23 15.06 -17.56
C ALA A 96 -0.50 15.86 -16.48
N GLN A 97 -0.80 17.15 -16.33
CA GLN A 97 -0.20 18.00 -15.30
C GLN A 97 -0.55 17.53 -13.88
N ARG A 98 -1.78 17.05 -13.65
CA ARG A 98 -2.15 16.46 -12.35
C ARG A 98 -1.34 15.22 -12.03
N LEU A 99 -1.14 14.34 -13.01
CA LEU A 99 -0.33 13.13 -12.82
C LEU A 99 1.16 13.44 -12.65
N ARG A 100 1.67 14.54 -13.20
CA ARG A 100 3.07 14.99 -12.98
C ARG A 100 3.35 15.29 -11.51
N MET A 101 2.39 15.86 -10.77
CA MET A 101 2.55 16.07 -9.32
C MET A 101 2.68 14.74 -8.58
N LEU A 102 1.85 13.74 -8.95
CA LEU A 102 1.92 12.41 -8.34
C LEU A 102 3.24 11.69 -8.70
N LEU A 103 3.71 11.86 -9.93
CA LEU A 103 4.99 11.32 -10.40
C LEU A 103 6.16 11.86 -9.57
N GLU A 104 6.16 13.16 -9.25
CA GLU A 104 7.18 13.80 -8.42
C GLU A 104 7.17 13.20 -7.01
N THR A 105 5.99 13.06 -6.39
CA THR A 105 5.85 12.40 -5.09
C THR A 105 6.43 10.99 -5.10
N TYR A 106 6.05 10.15 -6.08
CA TYR A 106 6.55 8.77 -6.13
C TYR A 106 8.05 8.70 -6.40
N SER A 107 8.59 9.61 -7.20
CA SER A 107 10.03 9.68 -7.47
C SER A 107 10.81 10.03 -6.20
N ASN A 108 10.33 11.02 -5.44
CA ASN A 108 10.94 11.43 -4.18
C ASN A 108 10.90 10.31 -3.13
N GLU A 109 9.77 9.62 -2.97
CA GLU A 109 9.64 8.49 -2.04
C GLU A 109 10.59 7.34 -2.41
N ALA A 110 10.70 7.00 -3.70
CA ALA A 110 11.66 5.99 -4.17
C ALA A 110 13.10 6.39 -3.84
N GLU A 111 13.48 7.65 -4.07
CA GLU A 111 14.83 8.13 -3.74
C GLU A 111 15.13 8.04 -2.24
N LEU A 112 14.22 8.49 -1.38
CA LEU A 112 14.37 8.40 0.06
C LEU A 112 14.55 6.94 0.52
N LEU A 113 13.76 6.01 -0.02
CA LEU A 113 13.87 4.59 0.27
C LEU A 113 15.20 3.99 -0.22
N ARG A 114 15.67 4.37 -1.42
CA ARG A 114 17.00 3.96 -1.90
C ARG A 114 18.11 4.40 -0.97
N TYR A 115 18.05 5.62 -0.44
CA TYR A 115 19.04 6.09 0.53
C TYR A 115 18.96 5.32 1.86
N ALA A 116 17.75 5.04 2.34
CA ALA A 116 17.55 4.32 3.60
C ALA A 116 17.94 2.83 3.54
N LEU A 117 17.96 2.22 2.35
CA LEU A 117 18.30 0.82 2.14
C LEU A 117 19.80 0.56 1.83
N ARG A 118 20.60 1.61 1.66
CA ARG A 118 22.06 1.54 1.51
C ARG A 118 22.76 1.32 2.84
#